data_AF-A0A836RUM7-F1
#
_entry.id   AF-A0A836RUM7-F1
#
_cell.length_a   1.000
_cell.length_b   1.000
_cell.length_c   1.000
_cell.angle_alpha   90.00
_cell.angle_beta   90.00
_cell.angle_gamma   90.00
#
_symmetry.space_group_name_H-M   'P 1'
#
loop_
_entity.id
_entity.type
_entity.pdbx_description
1 polymer ?
#
loop_
_entity_poly.entity_id
_entity_poly.type
_entity_poly.pdbx_seq_one_letter_code
_entity_poly.pdbx_strand_id
1 'polypeptide(L)' 'MYLTREEERILNGEEGLARQLAMKLIVRVGEALGAERLVKVAHVHASGISYSNIG' A
#
# COMPACT_ATOMS: atom_id res chain seq x y z
N MET A 1 -4.18 -9.29 8.51
CA MET A 1 -3.05 -8.38 8.81
C MET A 1 -3.53 -7.30 9.77
N TYR A 2 -2.74 -6.93 10.77
CA TYR A 2 -3.01 -5.83 11.69
C TYR A 2 -2.55 -4.51 11.07
N LEU A 3 -3.43 -3.52 11.07
CA LEU A 3 -3.18 -2.18 10.56
C LEU A 3 -3.17 -1.17 11.72
N THR A 4 -2.37 -0.14 11.56
CA THR A 4 -2.44 1.06 12.39
C THR A 4 -3.67 1.89 12.00
N ARG A 5 -4.12 2.77 12.91
CA ARG A 5 -5.24 3.69 12.62
C ARG A 5 -4.99 4.56 11.38
N GLU A 6 -3.74 4.96 11.15
CA GLU A 6 -3.39 5.73 9.95
C GLU A 6 -3.62 4.92 8.67
N GLU A 7 -3.14 3.68 8.64
CA GLU A 7 -3.30 2.78 7.50
C GLU A 7 -4.78 2.42 7.25
N GLU A 8 -5.57 2.24 8.32
CA GLU A 8 -7.01 2.01 8.24
C GLU A 8 -7.74 3.21 7.61
N ARG A 9 -7.44 4.44 8.04
CA ARG A 9 -8.03 5.66 7.44
C ARG A 9 -7.70 5.77 5.95
N ILE A 10 -6.45 5.48 5.57
CA ILE A 10 -6.06 5.46 4.16
C ILE A 10 -6.85 4.40 3.39
N LEU A 11 -6.97 3.19 3.94
CA LEU A 11 -7.71 2.08 3.33
C LEU A 11 -9.21 2.39 3.16
N ASN A 12 -9.79 3.12 4.13
CA ASN A 12 -11.17 3.60 4.09
C ASN A 12 -11.39 4.74 3.07
N GLY A 13 -10.31 5.32 2.55
CA GLY A 13 -10.35 6.37 1.54
C GLY A 13 -10.42 7.78 2.10
N GLU A 14 -10.19 7.96 3.39
CA GLU A 14 -10.19 9.27 4.06
C GLU A 14 -9.06 10.18 3.55
N GLU A 15 -8.02 9.60 2.95
CA GLU A 15 -6.88 10.33 2.36
C GLU A 15 -6.91 10.38 0.81
N GLY A 16 -8.08 10.13 0.22
CA GLY A 16 -8.30 10.23 -1.22
C GLY A 16 -8.06 8.93 -2.00
N LEU A 17 -8.59 8.93 -3.22
CA LEU A 17 -8.74 7.72 -4.04
C LEU A 17 -7.39 7.06 -4.41
N ALA A 18 -6.38 7.84 -4.76
CA ALA A 18 -5.07 7.32 -5.14
C ALA A 18 -4.39 6.58 -3.98
N ARG A 19 -4.40 7.16 -2.77
CA ARG A 19 -3.85 6.53 -1.57
C ARG A 19 -4.66 5.30 -1.17
N GLN A 20 -5.99 5.36 -1.31
CA GLN A 20 -6.86 4.22 -1.03
C GLN A 20 -6.52 3.01 -1.92
N LEU A 21 -6.37 3.24 -3.24
CA LEU A 21 -6.04 2.18 -4.19
C LEU A 21 -4.67 1.58 -3.90
N ALA A 22 -3.66 2.42 -3.64
CA ALA A 22 -2.33 1.96 -3.26
C ALA A 22 -2.36 1.12 -1.97
N MET A 23 -3.06 1.57 -0.93
CA MET A 23 -3.19 0.84 0.34
C MET A 23 -3.93 -0.48 0.16
N LYS A 24 -5.02 -0.52 -0.62
CA LYS A 24 -5.72 -1.77 -0.96
C LYS A 24 -4.78 -2.78 -1.61
N LEU A 25 -3.95 -2.35 -2.55
CA LEU A 25 -2.98 -3.22 -3.22
C LEU A 25 -1.96 -3.79 -2.23
N ILE A 26 -1.37 -2.92 -1.39
CA ILE A 26 -0.40 -3.33 -0.37
C ILE A 26 -1.01 -4.33 0.63
N VAL A 27 -2.22 -4.04 1.13
CA VAL A 27 -2.92 -4.92 2.09
C VAL A 27 -3.20 -6.29 1.49
N ARG A 28 -3.69 -6.35 0.25
CA ARG A 28 -3.98 -7.61 -0.44
C ARG A 28 -2.73 -8.45 -0.66
N VAL A 29 -1.61 -7.83 -1.01
CA VAL A 29 -0.32 -8.53 -1.12
C VAL A 29 0.12 -9.05 0.25
N GLY A 30 0.01 -8.23 1.30
CA GLY A 30 0.30 -8.64 2.67
C GLY A 30 -0.52 -9.84 3.12
N GLU A 31 -1.84 -9.81 2.92
CA GLU A 31 -2.75 -10.92 3.24
C GLU A 31 -2.41 -12.20 2.46
N ALA A 32 -2.14 -12.08 1.16
CA ALA A 32 -1.76 -13.22 0.31
C ALA A 32 -0.44 -13.88 0.75
N LEU A 33 0.50 -13.09 1.30
CA LEU A 33 1.77 -13.58 1.83
C LEU A 33 1.68 -14.02 3.31
N GLY A 34 0.52 -13.91 3.95
CA GLY A 34 0.36 -14.21 5.37
C GLY A 34 1.06 -13.21 6.29
N ALA A 35 1.25 -11.97 5.86
CA ALA A 35 1.89 -10.92 6.65
C ALA A 35 1.05 -10.54 7.88
N GLU A 36 1.71 -10.48 9.03
CA GLU A 36 1.06 -10.09 10.29
C GLU A 36 0.80 -8.58 10.34
N ARG A 37 1.74 -7.75 9.88
CA ARG A 37 1.69 -6.27 9.91
C ARG A 37 2.51 -5.65 8.78
N LEU A 38 2.23 -4.39 8.45
CA LEU A 38 3.09 -3.59 7.58
C LEU A 38 4.30 -3.05 8.34
N VAL A 39 5.37 -2.74 7.60
CA VAL A 39 6.60 -2.16 8.16
C VAL A 39 6.86 -0.81 7.49
N LYS A 40 7.11 0.22 8.31
CA LYS A 40 7.44 1.55 7.82
C LYS A 40 8.83 1.56 7.18
N VAL A 41 8.91 2.03 5.95
CA VAL A 41 10.15 2.21 5.21
C VAL A 41 10.43 3.69 5.03
N ALA A 42 11.69 4.11 5.22
CA ALA A 42 12.09 5.50 5.03
C ALA A 42 12.23 5.86 3.54
N HIS A 43 12.77 4.92 2.76
CA HIS A 43 13.06 5.11 1.35
C HIS A 43 12.76 3.82 0.59
N VAL A 44 12.21 3.97 -0.62
CA VAL A 44 11.99 2.88 -1.58
C VAL A 44 12.46 3.38 -2.93
N HIS A 45 13.16 2.52 -3.68
CA HIS A 45 13.49 2.77 -5.07
C HIS A 45 12.64 1.85 -5.95
N ALA A 46 11.92 2.45 -6.89
CA ALA A 46 11.12 1.72 -7.85
C ALA A 46 11.86 1.71 -9.21
N SER A 47 12.57 0.62 -9.50
CA SER A 47 13.36 0.47 -10.72
C SER A 47 12.54 -0.11 -11.87
N GLY A 48 12.83 0.31 -13.09
CA GLY A 48 12.23 -0.27 -14.31
C GLY A 48 10.83 0.26 -14.65
N ILE A 49 10.47 1.45 -14.13
CA ILE A 49 9.18 2.08 -14.39
C ILE A 49 9.31 3.15 -15.47
N SER A 50 8.37 3.19 -16.41
CA SER A 50 8.20 4.21 -17.46
C SER A 50 6.72 4.53 -17.62
N TYR A 51 6.39 5.67 -18.26
CA TYR A 51 4.99 5.98 -18.58
C TYR A 51 4.32 4.95 -19.50
N SER A 52 5.11 4.13 -20.19
CA SER A 52 4.60 3.08 -21.07
C SER A 52 4.32 1.77 -20.34
N ASN A 53 4.80 1.59 -19.10
CA ASN A 53 4.63 0.35 -18.33
C ASN A 53 4.07 0.55 -16.91
N ILE A 54 3.99 1.79 -16.45
CA ILE A 54 3.21 2.14 -15.27
C ILE A 54 1.75 1.96 -15.68
N GLY A 55 1.07 1.03 -15.01
CA GLY A 55 -0.28 0.55 -15.39
C GLY A 55 -1.29 1.65 -15.58
#